data_AF-A0A7W0FFI9-F1
#
_entry.id   AF-A0A7W0FFI9-F1
#
_cell.length_a   1.000
_cell.length_b   1.000
_cell.length_c   1.000
_cell.angle_alpha   90.00
_cell.angle_beta   90.00
_cell.angle_gamma   90.00
#
_symmetry.space_group_name_H-M   'P 1'
#
loop_
_entity.id
_entity.type
_entity.pdbx_description
1 polymer ?
#
loop_
_entity_poly.entity_id
_entity_poly.type
_entity_poly.pdbx_seq_one_letter_code
_entity_poly.pdbx_strand_id
1 'polypeptide(L)'
;SNIRTMGRLQLLVEVLQRVYRMLTKEDQKHYADEFAPYIRGHAGQYVYHLKGQDTSEHLQKIGELMQRLLAELESNYVQEPVYQMFMRVFGEHFQVEEKVIKIKEGKELSASSLQSPDDLEATYRQKNNKSFRGYVANLTETCDPENPLQLVTKVQVASNHTDDAEMLIEALPNLKERTNLDTLYTDGGYGSPDADKTLQTNQVEQIQTAIRGRIPNNEKLNLSDFEIKQTEKGIPTRITCPQGQSTAVHTSSQNKAYVAHFEDTLCLTCPLLSKCPVQRGKRDLRFHLRFDQKQINMSERRQRSLIHQEEGRNLRAAVEATVRQVKHPFPTSKLPVRGKFRVSCMVIGSAMITNVRRIQRYLEAKIRLEKDQDCSQEQPSVSLFSFLNAIFRGFAASITINRIRFGYF
;
A
#
# COMPACT_ATOMS: atom_id res chain seq x y z
N SER A 1 -1.26 -1.00 15.33
CA SER A 1 -1.37 -0.50 16.72
C SER A 1 -1.82 -1.64 17.62
N ASN A 2 -1.29 -1.75 18.85
CA ASN A 2 -1.78 -2.72 19.83
C ASN A 2 -3.03 -2.19 20.55
N ILE A 3 -4.16 -2.23 19.84
CA ILE A 3 -5.48 -1.90 20.37
C ILE A 3 -6.36 -3.14 20.50
N ARG A 4 -7.28 -3.08 21.45
CA ARG A 4 -8.34 -4.08 21.62
C ARG A 4 -9.42 -3.84 20.57
N THR A 5 -9.82 -4.91 19.90
CA THR A 5 -10.96 -4.89 18.98
C THR A 5 -12.25 -4.84 19.81
N MET A 6 -12.99 -3.73 19.72
CA MET A 6 -14.29 -3.56 20.39
C MET A 6 -15.42 -3.51 19.34
N GLY A 7 -16.61 -4.01 19.72
CA GLY A 7 -17.85 -3.71 18.98
C GLY A 7 -18.34 -2.30 19.32
N ARG A 8 -19.32 -1.78 18.56
CA ARG A 8 -19.86 -0.42 18.79
C ARG A 8 -20.36 -0.23 20.21
N LEU A 9 -21.22 -1.12 20.70
CA LEU A 9 -21.77 -1.02 22.06
C LEU A 9 -20.66 -1.07 23.12
N GLN A 10 -19.69 -1.97 22.94
CA GLN A 10 -18.54 -2.08 23.85
C GLN A 10 -17.69 -0.80 23.88
N LEU A 11 -17.47 -0.17 22.72
CA LEU A 11 -16.73 1.09 22.61
C LEU A 11 -17.44 2.19 23.39
N LEU A 12 -18.75 2.35 23.20
CA LEU A 12 -19.51 3.40 23.88
C LEU A 12 -19.53 3.21 25.40
N VAL A 13 -19.67 1.97 25.87
CA VAL A 13 -19.61 1.66 27.31
C VAL A 13 -18.22 1.93 27.88
N GLU A 14 -17.15 1.54 27.16
CA GLU A 14 -15.77 1.85 27.59
C GLU A 14 -15.55 3.37 27.70
N VAL A 15 -16.12 4.15 26.77
CA VAL A 15 -16.07 5.60 26.79
C VAL A 15 -16.80 6.16 28.01
N LEU A 16 -18.03 5.70 28.31
CA LEU A 16 -18.76 6.09 29.52
C LEU A 16 -17.99 5.74 30.80
N GLN A 17 -17.38 4.55 30.87
CA GLN A 17 -16.55 4.16 32.01
C GLN A 17 -15.35 5.10 32.21
N ARG A 18 -14.77 5.63 31.13
CA ARG A 18 -13.68 6.61 31.22
C ARG A 18 -14.16 7.99 31.65
N VAL A 19 -15.32 8.43 31.16
CA VAL A 19 -15.97 9.66 31.64
C VAL A 19 -16.17 9.58 33.15
N TYR A 20 -16.74 8.49 33.66
CA TYR A 20 -16.94 8.31 35.10
C TYR A 20 -15.64 8.42 35.91
N ARG A 21 -14.53 7.85 35.41
CA ARG A 21 -13.21 7.92 36.07
C ARG A 21 -12.59 9.32 36.04
N MET A 22 -12.97 10.17 35.09
CA MET A 22 -12.54 11.57 34.99
C MET A 22 -13.24 12.46 36.02
N LEU A 23 -14.49 12.13 36.37
CA LEU A 23 -15.29 12.92 37.31
C LEU A 23 -14.67 13.02 38.70
N THR A 24 -14.91 14.15 39.37
CA THR A 24 -14.64 14.35 40.81
C THR A 24 -15.46 13.37 41.65
N LYS A 25 -15.09 13.20 42.93
CA LYS A 25 -15.83 12.30 43.83
C LYS A 25 -17.25 12.80 44.09
N GLU A 26 -17.44 14.11 44.11
CA GLU A 26 -18.73 14.78 44.24
C GLU A 26 -19.61 14.46 43.03
N ASP A 27 -19.09 14.65 41.82
CA ASP A 27 -19.84 14.37 40.58
C ASP A 27 -20.08 12.87 40.38
N GLN A 28 -19.13 12.01 40.77
CA GLN A 28 -19.35 10.56 40.76
C GLN A 28 -20.50 10.12 41.65
N LYS A 29 -20.74 10.82 42.78
CA LYS A 29 -21.92 10.58 43.63
C LYS A 29 -23.19 11.13 42.99
N HIS A 30 -23.10 12.32 42.39
CA HIS A 30 -24.23 12.95 41.71
C HIS A 30 -24.77 12.06 40.56
N TYR A 31 -23.87 11.49 39.75
CA TYR A 31 -24.22 10.64 38.62
C TYR A 31 -24.24 9.13 38.92
N ALA A 32 -24.19 8.72 40.19
CA ALA A 32 -23.98 7.32 40.57
C ALA A 32 -25.02 6.37 39.96
N ASP A 33 -26.31 6.73 40.02
CA ASP A 33 -27.41 5.89 39.54
C ASP A 33 -27.38 5.72 38.02
N GLU A 34 -26.99 6.75 37.30
CA GLU A 34 -26.94 6.77 35.84
C GLU A 34 -25.79 5.94 35.28
N PHE A 35 -24.63 5.98 35.93
CA PHE A 35 -23.47 5.18 35.57
C PHE A 35 -23.53 3.75 36.10
N ALA A 36 -24.35 3.47 37.13
CA ALA A 36 -24.45 2.16 37.79
C ALA A 36 -24.59 0.96 36.82
N PRO A 37 -25.36 1.02 35.71
CA PRO A 37 -25.45 -0.09 34.76
C PRO A 37 -24.14 -0.36 34.01
N TYR A 38 -23.33 0.67 33.79
CA TYR A 38 -22.16 0.62 32.90
C TYR A 38 -20.85 0.35 33.64
N ILE A 39 -20.78 0.62 34.94
CA ILE A 39 -19.54 0.49 35.75
C ILE A 39 -19.41 -0.85 36.48
N ARG A 40 -20.37 -1.77 36.32
CA ARG A 40 -20.31 -3.15 36.86
C ARG A 40 -19.32 -3.99 36.06
N GLY A 41 -18.02 -3.78 36.33
CA GLY A 41 -16.92 -4.45 35.63
C GLY A 41 -16.50 -3.73 34.37
N HIS A 42 -15.91 -4.47 33.43
CA HIS A 42 -15.37 -3.90 32.19
C HIS A 42 -16.38 -3.97 31.04
N ALA A 43 -16.26 -3.09 30.04
CA ALA A 43 -17.22 -2.97 28.94
C ALA A 43 -17.50 -4.30 28.19
N GLY A 44 -16.55 -5.23 28.17
CA GLY A 44 -16.74 -6.57 27.61
C GLY A 44 -17.75 -7.43 28.38
N GLN A 45 -17.76 -7.34 29.72
CA GLN A 45 -18.74 -8.02 30.58
C GLN A 45 -20.14 -7.45 30.36
N TYR A 46 -20.26 -6.13 30.23
CA TYR A 46 -21.53 -5.49 29.92
C TYR A 46 -22.16 -6.08 28.65
N VAL A 47 -21.40 -6.14 27.55
CA VAL A 47 -21.90 -6.73 26.30
C VAL A 47 -22.16 -8.24 26.41
N TYR A 48 -21.36 -8.96 27.21
CA TYR A 48 -21.58 -10.39 27.44
C TYR A 48 -22.94 -10.68 28.09
N HIS A 49 -23.38 -9.86 29.04
CA HIS A 49 -24.68 -10.01 29.71
C HIS A 49 -25.88 -9.68 28.81
N LEU A 50 -25.66 -9.00 27.67
CA LEU A 50 -26.70 -8.64 26.71
C LEU A 50 -26.83 -9.62 25.55
N LYS A 51 -26.08 -10.73 25.55
CA LYS A 51 -26.14 -11.72 24.47
C LYS A 51 -27.57 -12.25 24.29
N GLY A 52 -28.10 -12.08 23.08
CA GLY A 52 -29.45 -12.50 22.71
C GLY A 52 -30.54 -11.42 22.89
N GLN A 53 -30.18 -10.23 23.36
CA GLN A 53 -31.08 -9.08 23.48
C GLN A 53 -30.92 -8.11 22.29
N ASP A 54 -31.94 -7.29 22.04
CA ASP A 54 -31.85 -6.22 21.06
C ASP A 54 -30.89 -5.12 21.56
N THR A 55 -29.78 -4.95 20.85
CA THR A 55 -28.76 -3.94 21.20
C THR A 55 -29.18 -2.51 20.88
N SER A 56 -30.24 -2.32 20.08
CA SER A 56 -30.69 -1.02 19.59
C SER A 56 -31.18 -0.13 20.74
N GLU A 57 -31.97 -0.70 21.66
CA GLU A 57 -32.45 0.02 22.85
C GLU A 57 -31.29 0.46 23.76
N HIS A 58 -30.25 -0.37 23.89
CA HIS A 58 -29.08 -0.01 24.69
C HIS A 58 -28.26 1.11 24.04
N LEU A 59 -28.12 1.08 22.71
CA LEU A 59 -27.47 2.18 21.98
C LEU A 59 -28.26 3.48 22.13
N GLN A 60 -29.59 3.43 22.10
CA GLN A 60 -30.46 4.58 22.30
C GLN A 60 -30.29 5.18 23.71
N LYS A 61 -30.42 4.35 24.76
CA LYS A 61 -30.23 4.77 26.16
C LYS A 61 -28.85 5.37 26.40
N ILE A 62 -27.81 4.79 25.80
CA ILE A 62 -26.46 5.33 25.86
C ILE A 62 -26.41 6.69 25.17
N GLY A 63 -26.96 6.83 23.97
CA GLY A 63 -26.96 8.10 23.24
C GLY A 63 -27.66 9.23 24.01
N GLU A 64 -28.81 8.96 24.60
CA GLU A 64 -29.56 9.90 25.44
C GLU A 64 -28.77 10.33 26.68
N LEU A 65 -28.16 9.36 27.38
CA LEU A 65 -27.26 9.65 28.48
C LEU A 65 -26.07 10.50 28.03
N MET A 66 -25.46 10.15 26.89
CA MET A 66 -24.29 10.86 26.37
C MET A 66 -24.61 12.33 26.05
N GLN A 67 -25.73 12.60 25.39
CA GLN A 67 -26.15 13.96 25.06
C GLN A 67 -26.35 14.83 26.30
N ARG A 68 -27.00 14.26 27.33
CA ARG A 68 -27.22 14.98 28.59
C ARG A 68 -25.91 15.28 29.31
N LEU A 69 -25.04 14.27 29.43
CA LEU A 69 -23.72 14.45 30.05
C LEU A 69 -22.83 15.44 29.28
N LEU A 70 -22.96 15.55 27.96
CA LEU A 70 -22.24 16.58 27.21
C LEU A 70 -22.65 17.99 27.66
N ALA A 71 -23.94 18.27 27.78
CA ALA A 71 -24.40 19.59 28.22
C ALA A 71 -24.01 19.88 29.68
N GLU A 72 -24.13 18.89 30.57
CA GLU A 72 -23.93 19.10 32.01
C GLU A 72 -22.46 19.15 32.44
N LEU A 73 -21.57 18.41 31.76
CA LEU A 73 -20.15 18.34 32.11
C LEU A 73 -19.30 19.41 31.41
N GLU A 74 -19.84 20.12 30.41
CA GLU A 74 -19.09 21.07 29.57
C GLU A 74 -18.36 22.13 30.40
N SER A 75 -19.06 22.80 31.32
CA SER A 75 -18.54 23.93 32.09
C SER A 75 -17.31 23.56 32.92
N ASN A 76 -17.27 22.34 33.45
CA ASN A 76 -16.23 21.88 34.38
C ASN A 76 -15.16 21.02 33.71
N TYR A 77 -15.46 20.35 32.60
CA TYR A 77 -14.60 19.30 32.04
C TYR A 77 -14.20 19.50 30.57
N VAL A 78 -14.56 20.61 29.91
CA VAL A 78 -14.25 20.83 28.48
C VAL A 78 -12.77 20.70 28.11
N GLN A 79 -11.86 21.04 29.04
CA GLN A 79 -10.41 20.94 28.83
C GLN A 79 -9.85 19.53 29.09
N GLU A 80 -10.65 18.63 29.69
CA GLU A 80 -10.21 17.27 29.95
C GLU A 80 -10.15 16.45 28.65
N PRO A 81 -9.03 15.77 28.35
CA PRO A 81 -8.90 14.95 27.14
C PRO A 81 -9.97 13.86 27.02
N VAL A 82 -10.45 13.32 28.15
CA VAL A 82 -11.51 12.30 28.19
C VAL A 82 -12.84 12.89 27.74
N TYR A 83 -13.19 14.11 28.17
CA TYR A 83 -14.40 14.80 27.72
C TYR A 83 -14.34 15.14 26.23
N GLN A 84 -13.19 15.58 25.72
CA GLN A 84 -13.01 15.84 24.29
C GLN A 84 -13.18 14.57 23.44
N MET A 85 -12.60 13.44 23.89
CA MET A 85 -12.83 12.14 23.27
C MET A 85 -14.31 11.73 23.32
N PHE A 86 -14.96 11.96 24.45
CA PHE A 86 -16.38 11.66 24.64
C PHE A 86 -17.28 12.43 23.66
N MET A 87 -17.06 13.74 23.53
CA MET A 87 -17.73 14.61 22.57
C MET A 87 -17.52 14.14 21.13
N ARG A 88 -16.29 13.77 20.76
CA ARG A 88 -15.99 13.20 19.44
C ARG A 88 -16.78 11.92 19.18
N VAL A 89 -16.76 10.97 20.12
CA VAL A 89 -17.45 9.69 19.99
C VAL A 89 -18.96 9.89 19.84
N PHE A 90 -19.54 10.84 20.58
CA PHE A 90 -20.94 11.19 20.43
C PHE A 90 -21.24 11.66 18.99
N GLY A 91 -20.49 12.64 18.48
CA GLY A 91 -20.68 13.17 17.13
C GLY A 91 -20.43 12.15 16.01
N GLU A 92 -19.57 11.14 16.25
CA GLU A 92 -19.31 10.06 15.30
C GLU A 92 -20.44 9.02 15.24
N HIS A 93 -21.12 8.76 16.37
CA HIS A 93 -22.10 7.67 16.48
C HIS A 93 -23.56 8.11 16.53
N PHE A 94 -23.83 9.37 16.87
CA PHE A 94 -25.17 9.89 17.07
C PHE A 94 -25.38 11.19 16.30
N GLN A 95 -26.65 11.51 16.13
CA GLN A 95 -27.17 12.72 15.53
C GLN A 95 -28.38 13.18 16.36
N VAL A 96 -28.58 14.48 16.47
CA VAL A 96 -29.77 15.05 17.12
C VAL A 96 -30.69 15.59 16.03
N GLU A 97 -31.88 14.99 15.87
CA GLU A 97 -32.96 15.46 14.99
C GLU A 97 -34.13 15.88 15.88
N GLU A 98 -34.59 17.13 15.81
CA GLU A 98 -35.79 17.60 16.55
C GLU A 98 -35.78 17.27 18.06
N LYS A 99 -34.59 17.34 18.70
CA LYS A 99 -34.32 16.97 20.11
C LYS A 99 -34.37 15.47 20.42
N VAL A 100 -34.52 14.60 19.43
CA VAL A 100 -34.45 13.15 19.56
C VAL A 100 -33.08 12.65 19.09
N ILE A 101 -32.49 11.72 19.85
CA ILE A 101 -31.27 11.02 19.45
C ILE A 101 -31.60 10.05 18.31
N LYS A 102 -30.86 10.17 17.21
CA LYS A 102 -30.80 9.18 16.15
C LYS A 102 -29.45 8.48 16.13
N ILE A 103 -29.49 7.16 16.12
CA ILE A 103 -28.29 6.31 16.03
C ILE A 103 -27.85 6.28 14.56
N LYS A 104 -26.62 6.70 14.28
CA LYS A 104 -26.06 6.60 12.92
C LYS A 104 -25.96 5.15 12.48
N GLU A 105 -26.38 4.82 11.26
CA GLU A 105 -26.21 3.48 10.69
C GLU A 105 -24.76 3.18 10.35
N GLY A 106 -24.41 1.90 10.16
CA GLY A 106 -23.03 1.49 9.86
C GLY A 106 -22.45 2.14 8.61
N LYS A 107 -23.27 2.45 7.59
CA LYS A 107 -22.84 3.15 6.37
C LYS A 107 -22.60 4.65 6.57
N GLU A 108 -23.16 5.23 7.64
CA GLU A 108 -23.02 6.63 8.00
C GLU A 108 -21.78 6.87 8.90
N LEU A 109 -21.19 5.80 9.43
CA LEU A 109 -19.96 5.88 10.21
C LEU A 109 -18.75 6.11 9.29
N SER A 110 -18.05 7.22 9.51
CA SER A 110 -16.80 7.51 8.81
C SER A 110 -15.73 6.45 9.11
N ALA A 111 -14.88 6.16 8.12
CA ALA A 111 -13.68 5.34 8.30
C ALA A 111 -12.68 5.95 9.32
N SER A 112 -12.82 7.24 9.60
CA SER A 112 -12.04 7.97 10.62
C SER A 112 -12.65 7.90 12.02
N SER A 113 -13.79 7.22 12.19
CA SER A 113 -14.41 7.01 13.50
C SER A 113 -13.45 6.34 14.48
N LEU A 114 -13.54 6.72 15.75
CA LEU A 114 -12.70 6.24 16.82
C LEU A 114 -12.84 4.71 16.95
N GLN A 115 -11.73 4.01 16.80
CA GLN A 115 -11.73 2.54 16.89
C GLN A 115 -11.45 2.01 18.30
N SER A 116 -10.74 2.80 19.11
CA SER A 116 -10.40 2.46 20.49
C SER A 116 -10.07 3.73 21.27
N PRO A 117 -10.56 3.87 22.51
CA PRO A 117 -10.16 4.96 23.40
C PRO A 117 -8.67 4.95 23.78
N ASP A 118 -7.96 3.85 23.52
CA ASP A 118 -6.52 3.71 23.78
C ASP A 118 -5.64 4.30 22.67
N ASP A 119 -6.20 4.58 21.49
CA ASP A 119 -5.49 5.12 20.34
C ASP A 119 -6.44 6.00 19.51
N LEU A 120 -6.42 7.31 19.82
CA LEU A 120 -7.35 8.28 19.23
C LEU A 120 -7.14 8.50 17.72
N GLU A 121 -5.96 8.17 17.21
CA GLU A 121 -5.58 8.34 15.81
C GLU A 121 -5.82 7.07 14.97
N ALA A 122 -6.14 5.94 15.60
CA ALA A 122 -6.35 4.67 14.89
C ALA A 122 -7.66 4.68 14.10
N THR A 123 -7.59 4.28 12.83
CA THR A 123 -8.73 4.34 11.88
C THR A 123 -9.12 2.97 11.36
N TYR A 124 -10.30 2.90 10.74
CA TYR A 124 -10.88 1.69 10.17
C TYR A 124 -10.64 1.59 8.66
N ARG A 125 -10.43 0.36 8.17
CA ARG A 125 -10.50 0.03 6.74
C ARG A 125 -11.10 -1.35 6.54
N GLN A 126 -11.91 -1.50 5.51
CA GLN A 126 -12.37 -2.79 5.02
C GLN A 126 -11.70 -3.10 3.68
N LYS A 127 -11.09 -4.28 3.56
CA LYS A 127 -10.48 -4.77 2.33
C LYS A 127 -10.74 -6.27 2.21
N ASN A 128 -11.26 -6.73 1.07
CA ASN A 128 -11.58 -8.14 0.79
C ASN A 128 -12.44 -8.78 1.89
N ASN A 129 -13.52 -8.11 2.31
CA ASN A 129 -14.40 -8.53 3.41
C ASN A 129 -13.72 -8.73 4.78
N LYS A 130 -12.48 -8.24 4.93
CA LYS A 130 -11.76 -8.21 6.22
C LYS A 130 -11.64 -6.78 6.71
N SER A 131 -11.87 -6.59 8.00
CA SER A 131 -11.73 -5.31 8.68
C SER A 131 -10.34 -5.17 9.31
N PHE A 132 -9.74 -4.00 9.17
CA PHE A 132 -8.45 -3.63 9.74
C PHE A 132 -8.62 -2.36 10.58
N ARG A 133 -7.93 -2.31 11.73
CA ARG A 133 -7.96 -1.16 12.66
C ARG A 133 -6.54 -0.75 13.01
N GLY A 134 -6.24 0.54 12.97
CA GLY A 134 -4.90 1.08 13.17
C GLY A 134 -4.38 1.88 11.98
N TYR A 135 -3.21 1.48 11.46
CA TYR A 135 -2.43 2.23 10.48
C TYR A 135 -1.93 1.33 9.35
N VAL A 136 -1.72 1.93 8.19
CA VAL A 136 -1.08 1.31 7.03
C VAL A 136 0.39 1.72 6.99
N ALA A 137 1.26 0.80 6.61
CA ALA A 137 2.66 1.09 6.32
C ALA A 137 2.92 0.85 4.83
N ASN A 138 3.53 1.84 4.17
CA ASN A 138 4.01 1.74 2.79
C ASN A 138 5.53 1.71 2.78
N LEU A 139 6.10 0.86 1.93
CA LEU A 139 7.55 0.64 1.81
C LEU A 139 7.96 0.78 0.35
N THR A 140 9.05 1.49 0.11
CA THR A 140 9.73 1.53 -1.20
C THR A 140 11.12 0.94 -1.03
N GLU A 141 11.52 0.08 -1.96
CA GLU A 141 12.87 -0.45 -2.03
C GLU A 141 13.41 -0.36 -3.46
N THR A 142 14.74 -0.39 -3.58
CA THR A 142 15.38 -0.55 -4.89
C THR A 142 15.17 -1.97 -5.41
N CYS A 143 15.08 -2.13 -6.73
CA CYS A 143 14.93 -3.44 -7.39
C CYS A 143 15.69 -3.53 -8.73
N ASP A 144 16.67 -2.65 -8.94
CA ASP A 144 17.46 -2.61 -10.19
C ASP A 144 18.38 -3.83 -10.30
N PRO A 145 18.27 -4.69 -11.35
CA PRO A 145 19.13 -5.84 -11.53
C PRO A 145 20.64 -5.56 -11.49
N GLU A 146 21.06 -4.35 -11.90
CA GLU A 146 22.47 -3.93 -11.87
C GLU A 146 22.91 -3.47 -10.48
N ASN A 147 21.98 -3.28 -9.54
CA ASN A 147 22.27 -2.99 -8.16
C ASN A 147 22.39 -4.31 -7.34
N PRO A 148 23.59 -4.75 -6.96
CA PRO A 148 23.77 -5.98 -6.20
C PRO A 148 23.29 -5.87 -4.74
N LEU A 149 22.98 -4.67 -4.25
CA LEU A 149 22.52 -4.40 -2.89
C LEU A 149 21.19 -3.64 -2.88
N GLN A 150 20.09 -4.38 -2.73
CA GLN A 150 18.75 -3.80 -2.69
C GLN A 150 18.34 -3.36 -1.27
N LEU A 151 17.98 -2.09 -1.10
CA LEU A 151 17.67 -1.50 0.20
C LEU A 151 16.28 -0.84 0.21
N VAL A 152 15.67 -0.83 1.39
CA VAL A 152 14.48 -0.01 1.66
C VAL A 152 14.89 1.45 1.69
N THR A 153 14.29 2.27 0.83
CA THR A 153 14.63 3.70 0.64
C THR A 153 13.59 4.63 1.26
N LYS A 154 12.34 4.18 1.39
CA LYS A 154 11.26 4.95 2.01
C LYS A 154 10.36 4.06 2.86
N VAL A 155 9.96 4.61 4.00
CA VAL A 155 8.94 4.08 4.88
C VAL A 155 7.93 5.19 5.13
N GLN A 156 6.65 4.90 4.94
CA GLN A 156 5.55 5.78 5.30
C GLN A 156 4.59 5.04 6.21
N VAL A 157 4.00 5.77 7.16
CA VAL A 157 2.94 5.26 8.02
C VAL A 157 1.80 6.28 7.99
N ALA A 158 0.62 5.80 7.64
CA ALA A 158 -0.56 6.63 7.46
C ALA A 158 -1.80 6.00 8.13
N SER A 159 -2.88 6.76 8.16
CA SER A 159 -4.19 6.23 8.55
C SER A 159 -4.57 5.08 7.63
N ASN A 160 -5.25 4.07 8.14
CA ASN A 160 -5.60 2.89 7.35
C ASN A 160 -6.40 3.22 6.08
N HIS A 161 -7.23 4.25 6.12
CA HIS A 161 -8.08 4.69 5.02
C HIS A 161 -7.37 5.56 3.98
N THR A 162 -6.10 5.94 4.19
CA THR A 162 -5.28 6.65 3.20
C THR A 162 -5.13 5.78 1.94
N ASP A 163 -5.38 6.36 0.77
CA ASP A 163 -5.26 5.63 -0.49
C ASP A 163 -3.78 5.44 -0.87
N ASP A 164 -3.48 4.33 -1.55
CA ASP A 164 -2.12 3.98 -1.91
C ASP A 164 -1.52 5.04 -2.88
N ALA A 165 -2.33 5.61 -3.77
CA ALA A 165 -1.90 6.66 -4.69
C ALA A 165 -1.53 7.97 -3.97
N GLU A 166 -2.21 8.32 -2.87
CA GLU A 166 -1.85 9.50 -2.07
C GLU A 166 -0.46 9.37 -1.46
N MET A 167 -0.12 8.18 -0.93
CA MET A 167 1.21 7.90 -0.38
C MET A 167 2.30 7.98 -1.45
N LEU A 168 2.01 7.53 -2.68
CA LEU A 168 2.91 7.68 -3.82
C LEU A 168 3.15 9.15 -4.17
N ILE A 169 2.08 9.94 -4.31
CA ILE A 169 2.16 11.37 -4.64
C ILE A 169 3.03 12.12 -3.62
N GLU A 170 2.84 11.83 -2.33
CA GLU A 170 3.63 12.44 -1.25
C GLU A 170 5.12 12.02 -1.33
N ALA A 171 5.41 10.75 -1.61
CA ALA A 171 6.77 10.22 -1.57
C ALA A 171 7.61 10.55 -2.81
N LEU A 172 6.97 10.67 -3.98
CA LEU A 172 7.65 10.65 -5.27
C LEU A 172 8.71 11.74 -5.44
N PRO A 173 8.47 13.03 -5.11
CA PRO A 173 9.48 14.07 -5.33
C PRO A 173 10.77 13.80 -4.56
N ASN A 174 10.64 13.42 -3.28
CA ASN A 174 11.81 13.10 -2.44
C ASN A 174 12.51 11.81 -2.88
N LEU A 175 11.76 10.82 -3.38
CA LEU A 175 12.35 9.61 -3.95
C LEU A 175 13.17 9.92 -5.20
N LYS A 176 12.62 10.71 -6.15
CA LYS A 176 13.33 11.12 -7.36
C LYS A 176 14.63 11.84 -7.03
N GLU A 177 14.57 12.84 -6.16
CA GLU A 177 15.73 13.64 -5.75
C GLU A 177 16.83 12.80 -5.11
N ARG A 178 16.48 11.85 -4.24
CA ARG A 178 17.46 11.09 -3.46
C ARG A 178 18.05 9.88 -4.17
N THR A 179 17.33 9.29 -5.11
CA THR A 179 17.72 8.01 -5.71
C THR A 179 17.83 8.06 -7.24
N ASN A 180 17.65 9.23 -7.85
CA ASN A 180 17.55 9.38 -9.32
C ASN A 180 16.55 8.37 -9.92
N LEU A 181 15.38 8.23 -9.27
CA LEU A 181 14.38 7.22 -9.63
C LEU A 181 13.87 7.42 -11.05
N ASP A 182 14.09 6.47 -11.95
CA ASP A 182 13.56 6.56 -13.33
C ASP A 182 12.30 5.70 -13.52
N THR A 183 12.27 4.49 -12.93
CA THR A 183 11.15 3.56 -13.05
C THR A 183 10.68 3.08 -11.69
N LEU A 184 9.36 3.04 -11.48
CA LEU A 184 8.73 2.60 -10.24
C LEU A 184 7.74 1.46 -10.50
N TYR A 185 7.97 0.32 -9.86
CA TYR A 185 7.07 -0.83 -9.89
C TYR A 185 6.06 -0.77 -8.74
N THR A 186 4.78 -0.86 -9.05
CA THR A 186 3.70 -0.71 -8.06
C THR A 186 2.56 -1.71 -8.26
N ASP A 187 1.74 -1.90 -7.22
CA ASP A 187 0.45 -2.58 -7.36
C ASP A 187 -0.57 -1.72 -8.13
N GLY A 188 -1.71 -2.32 -8.48
CA GLY A 188 -2.85 -1.60 -9.05
C GLY A 188 -3.45 -0.55 -8.13
N GLY A 189 -3.05 -0.53 -6.85
CA GLY A 189 -3.49 0.46 -5.88
C GLY A 189 -3.02 1.88 -6.14
N TYR A 190 -1.93 2.04 -6.85
CA TYR A 190 -1.22 3.31 -6.97
C TYR A 190 -1.62 4.15 -8.19
N GLY A 191 -2.63 3.71 -8.94
CA GLY A 191 -3.06 4.40 -10.15
C GLY A 191 -4.18 5.41 -9.87
N SER A 192 -3.91 6.70 -10.08
CA SER A 192 -4.92 7.78 -10.01
C SER A 192 -4.57 8.93 -10.97
N PRO A 193 -5.54 9.78 -11.37
CA PRO A 193 -5.24 10.94 -12.22
C PRO A 193 -4.22 11.91 -11.61
N ASP A 194 -4.26 12.10 -10.30
CA ASP A 194 -3.30 12.96 -9.60
C ASP A 194 -1.90 12.32 -9.55
N ALA A 195 -1.83 11.00 -9.35
CA ALA A 195 -0.57 10.27 -9.41
C ALA A 195 0.05 10.34 -10.82
N ASP A 196 -0.78 10.21 -11.87
CA ASP A 196 -0.31 10.33 -13.26
C ASP A 196 0.36 11.69 -13.50
N LYS A 197 -0.25 12.78 -13.00
CA LYS A 197 0.31 14.14 -13.10
C LYS A 197 1.62 14.29 -12.32
N THR A 198 1.69 13.73 -11.12
CA THR A 198 2.90 13.79 -10.29
C THR A 198 4.05 12.98 -10.91
N LEU A 199 3.76 11.78 -11.44
CA LEU A 199 4.73 10.95 -12.16
C LEU A 199 5.29 11.66 -13.39
N GLN A 200 4.42 12.27 -14.19
CA GLN A 200 4.84 13.05 -15.34
C GLN A 200 5.72 14.24 -14.97
N THR A 201 5.31 15.00 -13.95
CA THR A 201 6.05 16.19 -13.48
C THR A 201 7.46 15.84 -13.02
N ASN A 202 7.62 14.66 -12.39
CA ASN A 202 8.92 14.17 -11.90
C ASN A 202 9.66 13.29 -12.93
N GLN A 203 9.09 13.11 -14.13
CA GLN A 203 9.64 12.26 -15.20
C GLN A 203 9.97 10.85 -14.70
N VAL A 204 9.04 10.23 -13.97
CA VAL A 204 9.16 8.85 -13.47
C VAL A 204 8.16 7.97 -14.17
N GLU A 205 8.63 6.87 -14.75
CA GLU A 205 7.76 5.86 -15.35
C GLU A 205 7.21 4.91 -14.28
N GLN A 206 5.89 4.84 -14.16
CA GLN A 206 5.24 3.82 -13.32
C GLN A 206 4.91 2.58 -14.13
N ILE A 207 5.33 1.42 -13.65
CA ILE A 207 4.89 0.11 -14.13
C ILE A 207 3.99 -0.51 -13.05
N GLN A 208 2.72 -0.70 -13.38
CA GLN A 208 1.77 -1.35 -12.47
C GLN A 208 1.63 -2.82 -12.84
N THR A 209 1.71 -3.72 -11.86
CA THR A 209 1.55 -5.17 -12.10
C THR A 209 0.10 -5.58 -12.33
N ALA A 210 -0.84 -4.73 -11.91
CA ALA A 210 -2.27 -4.88 -12.10
C ALA A 210 -2.91 -3.50 -12.27
N ILE A 211 -4.04 -3.41 -12.97
CA ILE A 211 -4.78 -2.15 -13.16
C ILE A 211 -6.15 -2.26 -12.50
N ARG A 212 -6.50 -1.30 -11.62
CA ARG A 212 -7.85 -1.21 -11.03
C ARG A 212 -8.87 -0.86 -12.11
N GLY A 213 -10.01 -1.55 -12.11
CA GLY A 213 -11.15 -1.25 -12.98
C GLY A 213 -11.58 -2.43 -13.85
N ARG A 214 -12.47 -2.15 -14.81
CA ARG A 214 -12.98 -3.17 -15.74
C ARG A 214 -11.85 -3.70 -16.62
N ILE A 215 -11.68 -5.03 -16.62
CA ILE A 215 -10.80 -5.71 -17.57
C ILE A 215 -11.39 -5.48 -18.98
N PRO A 216 -10.59 -4.95 -19.93
CA PRO A 216 -11.04 -4.76 -21.31
C PRO A 216 -11.54 -6.06 -21.94
N ASN A 217 -12.46 -5.97 -22.89
CA ASN A 217 -12.86 -7.15 -23.65
C ASN A 217 -11.74 -7.49 -24.65
N ASN A 218 -11.18 -8.69 -24.54
CA ASN A 218 -10.12 -9.18 -25.44
C ASN A 218 -10.60 -9.41 -26.89
N GLU A 219 -11.91 -9.43 -27.13
CA GLU A 219 -12.48 -9.57 -28.48
C GLU A 219 -12.58 -8.26 -29.24
N LYS A 220 -12.38 -7.11 -28.57
CA LYS A 220 -12.44 -5.76 -29.16
C LYS A 220 -11.12 -5.05 -28.99
N LEU A 221 -10.79 -4.19 -29.95
CA LEU A 221 -9.70 -3.25 -29.79
C LEU A 221 -10.08 -2.16 -28.79
N ASN A 222 -9.11 -1.78 -27.97
CA ASN A 222 -9.19 -0.76 -26.95
C ASN A 222 -8.15 0.33 -27.25
N LEU A 223 -8.24 1.48 -26.56
CA LEU A 223 -7.26 2.56 -26.74
C LEU A 223 -5.82 2.12 -26.41
N SER A 224 -5.65 1.11 -25.54
CA SER A 224 -4.34 0.50 -25.24
C SER A 224 -3.72 -0.28 -26.41
N ASP A 225 -4.46 -0.54 -27.48
CA ASP A 225 -3.90 -1.19 -28.67
C ASP A 225 -3.37 -0.14 -29.68
N PHE A 226 -3.61 1.15 -29.43
CA PHE A 226 -3.14 2.24 -30.27
C PHE A 226 -1.87 2.85 -29.67
N GLU A 227 -0.89 3.15 -30.50
CA GLU A 227 0.30 3.90 -30.09
C GLU A 227 -0.03 5.40 -30.10
N ILE A 228 0.14 6.09 -28.96
CA ILE A 228 -0.14 7.51 -28.83
C ILE A 228 1.17 8.24 -28.55
N LYS A 229 1.58 9.12 -29.46
CA LYS A 229 2.73 10.00 -29.25
C LYS A 229 2.26 11.27 -28.54
N GLN A 230 2.98 11.65 -27.50
CA GLN A 230 2.69 12.82 -26.69
C GLN A 230 3.87 13.78 -26.64
N THR A 231 3.57 15.04 -26.32
CA THR A 231 4.57 16.02 -25.90
C THR A 231 5.05 15.73 -24.47
N GLU A 232 6.14 16.38 -24.02
CA GLU A 232 6.60 16.30 -22.62
C GLU A 232 5.50 16.68 -21.60
N LYS A 233 4.59 17.57 -22.00
CA LYS A 233 3.42 18.00 -21.20
C LYS A 233 2.24 17.03 -21.26
N GLY A 234 2.37 15.89 -21.93
CA GLY A 234 1.36 14.82 -21.98
C GLY A 234 0.23 15.06 -22.95
N ILE A 235 0.37 16.08 -23.80
CA ILE A 235 -0.63 16.41 -24.82
C ILE A 235 -0.41 15.47 -26.01
N PRO A 236 -1.43 14.70 -26.43
CA PRO A 236 -1.33 13.79 -27.56
C PRO A 236 -1.20 14.57 -28.87
N THR A 237 -0.25 14.18 -29.71
CA THR A 237 0.02 14.83 -31.01
C THR A 237 -0.33 13.92 -32.18
N ARG A 238 -0.06 12.62 -32.05
CA ARG A 238 -0.27 11.63 -33.10
C ARG A 238 -0.75 10.31 -32.49
N ILE A 239 -1.64 9.63 -33.18
CA ILE A 239 -2.09 8.29 -32.81
C ILE A 239 -1.90 7.34 -34.00
N THR A 240 -1.44 6.13 -33.73
CA THR A 240 -1.26 5.05 -34.72
C THR A 240 -2.12 3.86 -34.34
N CYS A 241 -2.90 3.34 -35.29
CA CYS A 241 -3.72 2.14 -35.07
C CYS A 241 -2.91 0.85 -35.24
N PRO A 242 -3.41 -0.31 -34.76
CA PRO A 242 -2.76 -1.61 -34.94
C PRO A 242 -2.51 -2.02 -36.41
N GLN A 243 -3.22 -1.42 -37.36
CA GLN A 243 -3.03 -1.65 -38.80
C GLN A 243 -2.03 -0.66 -39.44
N GLY A 244 -1.32 0.14 -38.64
CA GLY A 244 -0.24 1.02 -39.09
C GLY A 244 -0.70 2.40 -39.59
N GLN A 245 -1.99 2.69 -39.60
CA GLN A 245 -2.48 4.02 -39.97
C GLN A 245 -2.21 5.01 -38.83
N SER A 246 -1.46 6.07 -39.12
CA SER A 246 -1.23 7.17 -38.18
C SER A 246 -1.92 8.45 -38.60
N THR A 247 -2.47 9.18 -37.64
CA THR A 247 -3.14 10.46 -37.86
C THR A 247 -2.83 11.46 -36.76
N ALA A 248 -3.00 12.75 -37.05
CA ALA A 248 -2.87 13.82 -36.08
C ALA A 248 -4.04 13.80 -35.09
N VAL A 249 -3.74 14.16 -33.84
CA VAL A 249 -4.74 14.29 -32.79
C VAL A 249 -5.09 15.75 -32.63
N HIS A 250 -6.39 16.06 -32.66
CA HIS A 250 -6.90 17.41 -32.53
C HIS A 250 -7.68 17.56 -31.22
N THR A 251 -7.59 18.73 -30.60
CA THR A 251 -8.42 19.06 -29.45
C THR A 251 -9.84 19.36 -29.91
N SER A 252 -10.84 18.82 -29.20
CA SER A 252 -12.24 19.18 -29.41
C SER A 252 -12.49 20.66 -29.13
N SER A 253 -13.54 21.21 -29.75
CA SER A 253 -13.90 22.63 -29.62
C SER A 253 -14.14 23.11 -28.17
N GLN A 254 -14.43 22.19 -27.24
CA GLN A 254 -14.63 22.49 -25.83
C GLN A 254 -13.37 22.25 -24.96
N ASN A 255 -12.22 21.88 -25.54
CA ASN A 255 -10.98 21.55 -24.85
C ASN A 255 -11.10 20.48 -23.74
N LYS A 256 -12.10 19.59 -23.85
CA LYS A 256 -12.35 18.51 -22.86
C LYS A 256 -11.93 17.13 -23.34
N ALA A 257 -11.76 16.96 -24.64
CA ALA A 257 -11.44 15.70 -25.28
C ALA A 257 -10.56 15.92 -26.50
N TYR A 258 -9.93 14.83 -26.93
CA TYR A 258 -9.13 14.70 -28.13
C TYR A 258 -9.88 13.88 -29.17
N VAL A 259 -9.66 14.20 -30.44
CA VAL A 259 -10.27 13.53 -31.58
C VAL A 259 -9.20 13.23 -32.61
N ALA A 260 -9.15 11.98 -33.04
CA ALA A 260 -8.34 11.54 -34.16
C ALA A 260 -9.25 11.14 -35.32
N HIS A 261 -8.96 11.66 -36.51
CA HIS A 261 -9.71 11.34 -37.74
C HIS A 261 -8.88 10.38 -38.60
N PHE A 262 -9.46 9.22 -38.89
CA PHE A 262 -8.86 8.19 -39.73
C PHE A 262 -9.46 8.26 -41.14
N GLU A 263 -8.63 7.95 -42.12
CA GLU A 263 -8.99 7.86 -43.54
C GLU A 263 -10.08 6.81 -43.79
N ASP A 264 -11.11 7.19 -44.54
CA ASP A 264 -12.32 6.37 -44.74
C ASP A 264 -12.00 5.10 -45.55
N THR A 265 -11.21 5.23 -46.62
CA THR A 265 -10.87 4.12 -47.52
C THR A 265 -10.09 3.01 -46.82
N LEU A 266 -9.15 3.37 -45.94
CA LEU A 266 -8.35 2.43 -45.15
C LEU A 266 -9.19 1.74 -44.06
N CYS A 267 -10.10 2.48 -43.40
CA CYS A 267 -10.94 1.90 -42.37
C CYS A 267 -12.04 0.98 -42.93
N LEU A 268 -12.66 1.33 -44.07
CA LEU A 268 -13.70 0.49 -44.70
C LEU A 268 -13.19 -0.87 -45.17
N THR A 269 -11.92 -0.95 -45.56
CA THR A 269 -11.26 -2.19 -45.99
C THR A 269 -10.56 -2.92 -44.84
N CYS A 270 -10.59 -2.37 -43.63
CA CYS A 270 -9.89 -2.92 -42.47
C CYS A 270 -10.59 -4.17 -41.92
N PRO A 271 -9.90 -5.31 -41.79
CA PRO A 271 -10.51 -6.55 -41.26
C PRO A 271 -10.89 -6.43 -39.78
N LEU A 272 -10.30 -5.48 -39.06
CA LEU A 272 -10.56 -5.25 -37.64
C LEU A 272 -11.68 -4.23 -37.39
N LEU A 273 -12.32 -3.67 -38.43
CA LEU A 273 -13.31 -2.59 -38.29
C LEU A 273 -14.45 -2.96 -37.34
N SER A 274 -14.96 -4.20 -37.41
CA SER A 274 -16.04 -4.70 -36.54
C SER A 274 -15.67 -4.74 -35.05
N LYS A 275 -14.36 -4.80 -34.76
CA LYS A 275 -13.78 -4.84 -33.41
C LYS A 275 -13.15 -3.50 -33.00
N CYS A 276 -13.06 -2.55 -33.91
CA CYS A 276 -12.35 -1.28 -33.73
C CYS A 276 -13.21 -0.26 -32.96
N PRO A 277 -12.64 0.52 -32.02
CA PRO A 277 -13.40 1.51 -31.25
C PRO A 277 -13.76 2.78 -32.04
N VAL A 278 -13.27 2.91 -33.29
CA VAL A 278 -13.55 4.07 -34.15
C VAL A 278 -15.04 4.14 -34.50
N GLN A 279 -15.58 5.37 -34.53
CA GLN A 279 -16.97 5.63 -34.87
C GLN A 279 -17.07 6.39 -36.18
N ARG A 280 -18.07 6.09 -37.00
CA ARG A 280 -18.36 6.87 -38.20
C ARG A 280 -19.23 8.07 -37.85
N GLY A 281 -18.83 9.26 -38.25
CA GLY A 281 -19.66 10.45 -38.01
C GLY A 281 -20.87 10.49 -38.95
N LYS A 282 -21.96 11.13 -38.49
CA LYS A 282 -23.18 11.32 -39.29
C LYS A 282 -23.09 12.50 -40.28
N ARG A 283 -22.25 13.50 -39.97
CA ARG A 283 -22.04 14.73 -40.79
C ARG A 283 -20.68 14.73 -41.47
N ASP A 284 -19.64 14.38 -40.73
CA ASP A 284 -18.32 14.04 -41.25
C ASP A 284 -18.25 12.52 -41.38
N LEU A 285 -18.20 12.01 -42.61
CA LEU A 285 -18.25 10.58 -42.90
C LEU A 285 -16.96 9.84 -42.53
N ARG A 286 -15.90 10.57 -42.13
CA ARG A 286 -14.64 9.98 -41.67
C ARG A 286 -14.84 9.21 -40.37
N PHE A 287 -14.04 8.16 -40.21
CA PHE A 287 -13.93 7.46 -38.94
C PHE A 287 -13.19 8.33 -37.95
N HIS A 288 -13.69 8.40 -36.72
CA HIS A 288 -13.07 9.18 -35.66
C HIS A 288 -13.03 8.41 -34.35
N LEU A 289 -11.98 8.63 -33.59
CA LEU A 289 -11.85 8.14 -32.22
C LEU A 289 -11.81 9.34 -31.28
N ARG A 290 -12.71 9.38 -30.30
CA ARG A 290 -12.72 10.39 -29.25
C ARG A 290 -12.20 9.78 -27.95
N PHE A 291 -11.32 10.50 -27.28
CA PHE A 291 -10.79 10.11 -25.98
C PHE A 291 -10.41 11.32 -25.12
N ASP A 292 -10.38 11.16 -23.80
CA ASP A 292 -9.92 12.18 -22.86
C ASP A 292 -8.54 11.83 -22.24
N GLN A 293 -7.97 12.76 -21.46
CA GLN A 293 -6.67 12.53 -20.83
C GLN A 293 -6.67 11.33 -19.87
N LYS A 294 -7.78 11.08 -19.16
CA LYS A 294 -7.86 9.96 -18.22
C LYS A 294 -7.81 8.62 -18.95
N GLN A 295 -8.47 8.55 -20.12
CA GLN A 295 -8.45 7.37 -20.98
C GLN A 295 -7.04 7.13 -21.55
N ILE A 296 -6.33 8.18 -21.94
CA ILE A 296 -4.94 8.09 -22.40
C ILE A 296 -4.03 7.54 -21.29
N ASN A 297 -4.06 8.15 -20.10
CA ASN A 297 -3.23 7.68 -18.98
C ASN A 297 -3.57 6.24 -18.59
N MET A 298 -4.85 5.86 -18.67
CA MET A 298 -5.27 4.47 -18.43
C MET A 298 -4.79 3.51 -19.52
N SER A 299 -4.81 3.91 -20.80
CA SER A 299 -4.32 3.07 -21.89
C SER A 299 -2.82 2.85 -21.80
N GLU A 300 -2.04 3.87 -21.44
CA GLU A 300 -0.60 3.73 -21.28
C GLU A 300 -0.22 2.82 -20.10
N ARG A 301 -0.90 2.96 -18.96
CA ARG A 301 -0.66 2.07 -17.81
C ARG A 301 -0.97 0.62 -18.15
N ARG A 302 -2.01 0.38 -18.96
CA ARG A 302 -2.33 -0.96 -19.48
C ARG A 302 -1.26 -1.47 -20.43
N GLN A 303 -0.80 -0.65 -21.38
CA GLN A 303 0.30 -1.03 -22.29
C GLN A 303 1.55 -1.43 -21.51
N ARG A 304 2.00 -0.57 -20.59
CA ARG A 304 3.15 -0.85 -19.71
C ARG A 304 2.96 -2.11 -18.88
N SER A 305 1.77 -2.32 -18.32
CA SER A 305 1.44 -3.53 -17.56
C SER A 305 1.46 -4.79 -18.43
N LEU A 306 1.02 -4.72 -19.68
CA LEU A 306 1.02 -5.87 -20.61
C LEU A 306 2.44 -6.21 -21.04
N ILE A 307 3.24 -5.22 -21.45
CA ILE A 307 4.66 -5.39 -21.79
C ILE A 307 5.40 -6.04 -20.62
N HIS A 308 5.19 -5.55 -19.40
CA HIS A 308 5.79 -6.13 -18.20
C HIS A 308 5.39 -7.59 -17.96
N GLN A 309 4.14 -7.96 -18.26
CA GLN A 309 3.67 -9.35 -18.17
C GLN A 309 4.34 -10.25 -19.22
N GLU A 310 4.54 -9.74 -20.44
CA GLU A 310 5.22 -10.45 -21.53
C GLU A 310 6.72 -10.66 -21.24
N GLU A 311 7.38 -9.68 -20.61
CA GLU A 311 8.78 -9.79 -20.17
C GLU A 311 8.98 -10.84 -19.06
N GLY A 312 7.91 -11.20 -18.34
CA GLY A 312 7.93 -12.25 -17.30
C GLY A 312 8.75 -11.92 -16.05
N ARG A 313 9.28 -10.69 -15.92
CA ARG A 313 10.11 -10.26 -14.79
C ARG A 313 9.24 -9.81 -13.63
N ASN A 314 9.17 -10.59 -12.55
CA ASN A 314 8.40 -10.17 -11.36
C ASN A 314 9.26 -9.41 -10.34
N LEU A 315 9.81 -8.25 -10.72
CA LEU A 315 10.63 -7.41 -9.82
C LEU A 315 9.85 -6.96 -8.58
N ARG A 316 8.52 -6.83 -8.71
CA ARG A 316 7.62 -6.49 -7.61
C ARG A 316 7.56 -7.59 -6.53
N ALA A 317 7.77 -8.86 -6.85
CA ALA A 317 7.68 -9.94 -5.85
C ALA A 317 8.66 -9.74 -4.66
N ALA A 318 9.80 -9.08 -4.89
CA ALA A 318 10.76 -8.77 -3.84
C ALA A 318 10.13 -7.96 -2.70
N VAL A 319 9.24 -7.01 -3.01
CA VAL A 319 8.65 -6.11 -2.00
C VAL A 319 7.76 -6.85 -1.01
N GLU A 320 7.16 -7.98 -1.40
CA GLU A 320 6.35 -8.80 -0.51
C GLU A 320 7.21 -9.47 0.56
N ALA A 321 8.41 -9.94 0.18
CA ALA A 321 9.40 -10.44 1.11
C ALA A 321 9.88 -9.33 2.06
N THR A 322 10.02 -8.11 1.55
CA THR A 322 10.41 -6.91 2.33
C THR A 322 9.35 -6.54 3.36
N VAL A 323 8.08 -6.48 2.96
CA VAL A 323 6.95 -6.28 3.88
C VAL A 323 6.95 -7.37 4.95
N ARG A 324 7.21 -8.63 4.59
CA ARG A 324 7.34 -9.71 5.57
C ARG A 324 8.52 -9.49 6.51
N GLN A 325 9.70 -9.11 6.02
CA GLN A 325 10.90 -8.85 6.84
C GLN A 325 10.64 -7.73 7.86
N VAL A 326 9.98 -6.65 7.46
CA VAL A 326 9.63 -5.52 8.35
C VAL A 326 8.56 -5.91 9.36
N LYS A 327 7.61 -6.78 9.00
CA LYS A 327 6.53 -7.20 9.91
C LYS A 327 6.92 -8.36 10.83
N HIS A 328 7.88 -9.19 10.42
CA HIS A 328 8.24 -10.44 11.11
C HIS A 328 8.59 -10.28 12.59
N PRO A 329 9.29 -9.21 13.04
CA PRO A 329 9.59 -9.01 14.46
C PRO A 329 8.35 -8.80 15.34
N PHE A 330 7.17 -8.56 14.76
CA PHE A 330 5.95 -8.17 15.47
C PHE A 330 4.89 -9.28 15.41
N PRO A 331 4.66 -10.02 16.51
CA PRO A 331 3.66 -11.08 16.56
C PRO A 331 2.28 -10.58 16.12
N THR A 332 1.57 -11.38 15.34
CA THR A 332 0.22 -11.05 14.83
C THR A 332 0.13 -9.74 14.03
N SER A 333 1.25 -9.19 13.55
CA SER A 333 1.32 -7.85 12.95
C SER A 333 0.86 -6.72 13.89
N LYS A 334 0.98 -6.92 15.22
CA LYS A 334 0.68 -5.88 16.21
C LYS A 334 1.97 -5.29 16.78
N LEU A 335 2.10 -3.98 16.64
CA LEU A 335 3.20 -3.21 17.25
C LEU A 335 2.90 -2.96 18.72
N PRO A 336 3.90 -3.03 19.63
CA PRO A 336 3.70 -2.86 21.07
C PRO A 336 3.40 -1.41 21.50
N VAL A 337 3.11 -0.52 20.55
CA VAL A 337 2.88 0.90 20.75
C VAL A 337 1.56 1.34 20.11
N ARG A 338 1.11 2.54 20.49
CA ARG A 338 -0.11 3.22 20.02
C ARG A 338 0.23 4.66 19.62
N GLY A 339 -0.62 5.26 18.79
CA GLY A 339 -0.39 6.60 18.23
C GLY A 339 0.51 6.56 17.00
N LYS A 340 0.24 7.45 16.04
CA LYS A 340 0.84 7.40 14.70
C LYS A 340 2.35 7.55 14.80
N PHE A 341 2.83 8.51 15.58
CA PHE A 341 4.26 8.80 15.76
C PHE A 341 5.05 7.57 16.23
N ARG A 342 4.61 6.93 17.33
CA ARG A 342 5.32 5.77 17.88
C ARG A 342 5.28 4.58 16.92
N VAL A 343 4.14 4.38 16.25
CA VAL A 343 4.01 3.35 15.21
C VAL A 343 4.98 3.62 14.06
N SER A 344 5.11 4.86 13.60
CA SER A 344 6.12 5.25 12.59
C SER A 344 7.54 4.91 13.05
N CYS A 345 7.92 5.27 14.27
CA CYS A 345 9.26 4.96 14.80
C CYS A 345 9.54 3.45 14.79
N MET A 346 8.58 2.62 15.20
CA MET A 346 8.76 1.15 15.20
C MET A 346 8.93 0.57 13.80
N VAL A 347 8.13 1.04 12.82
CA VAL A 347 8.22 0.54 11.44
C VAL A 347 9.52 1.01 10.78
N ILE A 348 9.92 2.26 10.98
CA ILE A 348 11.20 2.80 10.50
C ILE A 348 12.36 2.01 11.10
N GLY A 349 12.39 1.81 12.42
CA GLY A 349 13.44 1.03 13.08
C GLY A 349 13.54 -0.40 12.54
N SER A 350 12.40 -1.06 12.31
CA SER A 350 12.39 -2.41 11.73
C SER A 350 12.89 -2.44 10.27
N ALA A 351 12.59 -1.43 9.48
CA ALA A 351 13.12 -1.28 8.12
C ALA A 351 14.63 -1.01 8.13
N MET A 352 15.13 -0.18 9.07
CA MET A 352 16.57 0.06 9.23
C MET A 352 17.32 -1.23 9.57
N ILE A 353 16.82 -2.04 10.52
CA ILE A 353 17.42 -3.33 10.84
C ILE A 353 17.37 -4.29 9.64
N THR A 354 16.32 -4.21 8.82
CA THR A 354 16.24 -4.97 7.56
C THR A 354 17.37 -4.57 6.62
N ASN A 355 17.61 -3.27 6.42
CA ASN A 355 18.74 -2.78 5.62
C ASN A 355 20.09 -3.21 6.20
N VAL A 356 20.32 -3.08 7.50
CA VAL A 356 21.57 -3.52 8.15
C VAL A 356 21.84 -5.00 7.89
N ARG A 357 20.83 -5.86 8.02
CA ARG A 357 20.96 -7.30 7.71
C ARG A 357 21.27 -7.56 6.24
N ARG A 358 20.69 -6.79 5.31
CA ARG A 358 20.99 -6.92 3.87
C ARG A 358 22.41 -6.48 3.56
N ILE A 359 22.85 -5.35 4.12
CA ILE A 359 24.24 -4.85 3.99
C ILE A 359 25.23 -5.88 4.54
N GLN A 360 24.99 -6.40 5.75
CA GLN A 360 25.85 -7.42 6.35
C GLN A 360 25.98 -8.65 5.43
N ARG A 361 24.86 -9.21 4.96
CA ARG A 361 24.87 -10.38 4.06
C ARG A 361 25.60 -10.12 2.75
N TYR A 362 25.43 -8.93 2.19
CA TYR A 362 26.12 -8.50 0.98
C TYR A 362 27.64 -8.41 1.20
N LEU A 363 28.08 -7.77 2.29
CA LEU A 363 29.50 -7.67 2.64
C LEU A 363 30.12 -9.04 2.91
N GLU A 364 29.43 -9.91 3.65
CA GLU A 364 29.89 -11.28 3.90
C GLU A 364 30.03 -12.10 2.60
N ALA A 365 29.07 -11.98 1.68
CA ALA A 365 29.13 -12.62 0.38
C ALA A 365 30.30 -12.08 -0.47
N LYS A 366 30.52 -10.76 -0.46
CA LYS A 366 31.63 -10.11 -1.16
C LYS A 366 32.98 -10.61 -0.64
N ILE A 367 33.17 -10.64 0.67
CA ILE A 367 34.40 -11.15 1.30
C ILE A 367 34.66 -12.62 0.95
N ARG A 368 33.61 -13.45 0.86
CA ARG A 368 33.75 -14.86 0.44
C ARG A 368 34.20 -14.97 -1.02
N LEU A 369 33.61 -14.19 -1.91
CA LEU A 369 33.99 -14.16 -3.33
C LEU A 369 35.44 -13.70 -3.53
N GLU A 370 35.88 -12.68 -2.79
CA GLU A 370 37.26 -12.20 -2.81
C GLU A 370 38.24 -13.31 -2.35
N LYS A 371 37.91 -14.03 -1.26
CA LYS A 371 38.72 -15.17 -0.78
C LYS A 371 38.77 -16.34 -1.76
N ASP A 372 37.67 -16.67 -2.40
CA ASP A 372 37.62 -17.75 -3.39
C ASP A 372 38.41 -17.38 -4.64
N GLN A 373 38.42 -16.10 -5.04
CA GLN A 373 39.24 -15.59 -6.15
C GLN A 373 40.73 -15.59 -5.83
N ASP A 374 41.14 -15.15 -4.63
CA ASP A 374 42.53 -15.21 -4.18
C ASP A 374 43.05 -16.65 -4.10
N CYS A 375 42.25 -17.58 -3.57
CA CYS A 375 42.61 -19.01 -3.51
C CYS A 375 42.74 -19.63 -4.92
N SER A 376 41.94 -19.17 -5.88
CA SER A 376 42.01 -19.61 -7.27
C SER A 376 43.21 -19.03 -8.03
N GLN A 377 43.67 -17.82 -7.68
CA GLN A 377 44.82 -17.16 -8.31
C GLN A 377 46.17 -17.59 -7.72
N GLU A 378 46.22 -18.11 -6.50
CA GLU A 378 47.44 -18.72 -5.93
C GLU A 378 47.69 -20.17 -6.41
N GLN A 379 46.68 -20.85 -6.96
CA GLN A 379 46.81 -22.24 -7.42
C GLN A 379 47.46 -22.51 -8.81
N PRO A 380 47.63 -21.59 -9.78
CA PRO A 380 48.24 -21.93 -11.06
C PRO A 380 49.78 -21.99 -11.01
N SER A 381 50.45 -21.37 -10.03
CA SER A 381 51.93 -21.40 -9.92
C SER A 381 52.44 -22.57 -9.07
N VAL A 382 51.70 -22.96 -8.02
CA VAL A 382 52.12 -24.04 -7.12
C VAL A 382 51.82 -25.41 -7.72
N SER A 383 50.77 -25.58 -8.52
CA SER A 383 50.41 -26.87 -9.11
C SER A 383 51.43 -27.34 -10.17
N LEU A 384 51.91 -26.44 -11.05
CA LEU A 384 52.90 -26.80 -12.08
C LEU A 384 54.29 -27.09 -11.47
N PHE A 385 54.73 -26.32 -10.46
CA PHE A 385 55.99 -26.56 -9.76
C PHE A 385 55.96 -27.81 -8.87
N SER A 386 54.81 -28.13 -8.28
CA SER A 386 54.61 -29.36 -7.51
C SER A 386 54.61 -30.60 -8.41
N PHE A 387 53.98 -30.53 -9.59
CA PHE A 387 53.98 -31.61 -10.57
C PHE A 387 55.38 -31.86 -11.16
N LEU A 388 56.12 -30.80 -11.52
CA LEU A 388 57.50 -30.94 -12.03
C LEU A 388 58.46 -31.47 -10.96
N ASN A 389 58.36 -31.03 -9.70
CA ASN A 389 59.15 -31.58 -8.60
C ASN A 389 58.77 -33.03 -8.25
N ALA A 390 57.50 -33.41 -8.37
CA ALA A 390 57.05 -34.79 -8.14
C ALA A 390 57.54 -35.74 -9.25
N ILE A 391 57.60 -35.30 -10.50
CA ILE A 391 58.17 -36.08 -11.61
C ILE A 391 59.69 -36.23 -11.44
N PHE A 392 60.41 -35.18 -11.04
CA PHE A 392 61.85 -35.27 -10.77
C PHE A 392 62.19 -36.10 -9.52
N ARG A 393 61.33 -36.11 -8.48
CA ARG A 393 61.53 -36.96 -7.30
C ARG A 393 61.07 -38.41 -7.49
N GLY A 394 60.07 -38.66 -8.34
CA GLY A 394 59.56 -40.01 -8.65
C GLY A 394 60.55 -40.88 -9.42
N PHE A 395 61.47 -40.29 -10.18
CA PHE A 395 62.55 -41.02 -10.84
C PHE A 395 63.69 -41.43 -9.89
N ALA A 396 63.77 -40.84 -8.69
CA ALA A 396 64.81 -41.13 -7.70
C ALA A 396 64.36 -42.08 -6.58
N ALA A 397 63.07 -42.44 -6.49
CA ALA A 397 62.53 -43.22 -5.39
C ALA A 397 61.60 -44.35 -5.86
N SER A 398 62.04 -45.14 -6.83
CA SER A 398 61.58 -46.53 -6.97
C SER A 398 62.62 -47.43 -6.31
N ILE A 399 62.46 -47.71 -5.01
CA ILE A 399 62.95 -48.92 -4.34
C ILE A 399 62.23 -49.01 -2.98
N THR A 400 61.72 -50.22 -2.68
CA THR A 400 61.16 -50.73 -1.40
C THR A 400 59.79 -50.17 -0.95
N ILE A 401 58.67 -50.90 -1.11
CA ILE A 401 58.21 -52.18 -0.52
C ILE A 401 57.37 -51.99 0.78
N ASN A 402 56.12 -52.46 0.65
CA ASN A 402 55.23 -53.12 1.63
C ASN A 402 54.46 -52.36 2.74
N ARG A 403 53.13 -52.59 2.63
CA ARG A 403 52.20 -53.20 3.61
C ARG A 403 51.60 -52.36 4.77
N ILE A 404 50.26 -52.33 4.71
CA ILE A 404 49.27 -52.76 5.74
C ILE A 404 48.45 -51.70 6.49
N ARG A 405 47.12 -51.84 6.29
CA ARG A 405 45.89 -51.66 7.14
C ARG A 405 45.69 -50.37 7.96
N PHE A 406 44.61 -49.62 7.75
CA PHE A 406 43.17 -49.82 8.10
C PHE A 406 42.81 -49.70 9.60
N GLY A 407 41.90 -48.76 9.88
CA GLY A 407 41.12 -48.57 11.12
C GLY A 407 40.73 -47.10 11.27
N TYR A 408 39.64 -46.61 10.66
CA TYR A 408 38.27 -46.51 11.24
C TYR A 408 38.24 -46.06 12.71
N PHE A 409 37.95 -44.77 12.93
CA PHE A 409 36.62 -44.30 13.35
C PHE A 409 36.33 -42.94 12.73
#